data_AF-A0A1S3SA58-F1
#
_entry.id   AF-A0A1S3SA58-F1
#
_cell.length_a   1.000
_cell.length_b   1.000
_cell.length_c   1.000
_cell.angle_alpha   90.00
_cell.angle_beta   90.00
_cell.angle_gamma   90.00
#
_symmetry.space_group_name_H-M   'P 1'
#
loop_
_entity.id
_entity.type
_entity.pdbx_description
1 polymer ?
#
loop_
_entity_poly.entity_id
_entity_poly.type
_entity_poly.pdbx_seq_one_letter_code
_entity_poly.pdbx_strand_id
1 'polypeptide(L)'
;MDINVQSHRFYFPQIYCTEAVPAGAQVQVTAQEFKVSEQSICQARASVMVYDDSSKKWVPIKPGQQGFSRINIYHNTANNTFRVVGVKLQDQQVEVVINYSIVKGLKYNQATPTFHQWRDARQVYGLNFASKEEATTFSNAMLFALNVLSTQDGERNLNPKAACLKRREEEKGSSDGGATLSLAGPHHAMGDASNPMGQ
;
A
#
# COMPACT_ATOMS: atom_id res chain seq x y z
N MET A 1 22.67 13.96 -14.94
CA MET A 1 21.75 12.89 -14.46
C MET A 1 21.35 13.30 -13.07
N ASP A 2 20.44 14.24 -13.02
CA ASP A 2 20.12 15.02 -11.83
C ASP A 2 19.00 14.30 -11.08
N ILE A 3 19.35 13.74 -9.93
CA ILE A 3 18.41 13.05 -9.06
C ILE A 3 17.56 14.14 -8.41
N ASN A 4 16.30 14.20 -8.80
CA ASN A 4 15.32 15.19 -8.39
C ASN A 4 15.04 15.11 -6.88
N VAL A 5 15.65 16.00 -6.08
CA VAL A 5 15.47 16.13 -4.62
C VAL A 5 14.26 17.02 -4.27
N GLN A 6 13.15 16.95 -5.03
CA GLN A 6 11.93 17.73 -4.76
C GLN A 6 10.68 16.90 -4.42
N SER A 7 10.81 15.69 -3.88
CA SER A 7 9.64 14.88 -3.46
C SER A 7 9.35 14.88 -1.94
N HIS A 8 10.10 15.62 -1.12
CA HIS A 8 9.97 15.55 0.37
C HIS A 8 9.15 16.67 1.02
N ARG A 9 8.48 17.53 0.24
CA ARG A 9 7.48 18.46 0.76
C ARG A 9 6.11 18.02 0.29
N PHE A 10 5.12 18.26 1.14
CA PHE A 10 3.72 17.87 0.98
C PHE A 10 3.45 16.41 1.35
N TYR A 11 3.18 16.20 2.62
CA TYR A 11 1.93 15.60 3.11
C TYR A 11 1.95 15.82 4.63
N PHE A 12 1.42 16.97 5.03
CA PHE A 12 1.01 17.26 6.39
C PHE A 12 -0.46 17.66 6.30
N PRO A 13 -1.39 17.02 7.04
CA PRO A 13 -2.62 17.70 7.36
C PRO A 13 -2.23 18.90 8.22
N GLN A 14 -2.54 20.10 7.74
CA GLN A 14 -2.53 21.34 8.50
C GLN A 14 -3.49 21.18 9.69
N ILE A 15 -2.99 20.65 10.80
CA ILE A 15 -3.53 21.01 12.11
C ILE A 15 -2.93 22.40 12.35
N TYR A 16 -3.78 23.43 12.46
CA TYR A 16 -3.46 24.86 12.57
C TYR A 16 -3.37 25.69 11.25
N CYS A 17 -4.48 25.82 10.53
CA CYS A 17 -4.79 27.09 9.88
C CYS A 17 -6.23 27.49 10.23
N THR A 18 -6.42 28.27 11.29
CA THR A 18 -7.61 29.11 11.42
C THR A 18 -7.35 30.34 10.57
N GLU A 19 -7.78 30.36 9.31
CA GLU A 19 -7.84 31.62 8.56
C GLU A 19 -8.94 32.49 9.16
N ALA A 20 -8.57 33.71 9.56
CA ALA A 20 -9.53 34.72 9.97
C ALA A 20 -10.39 35.09 8.75
N VAL A 21 -11.68 34.76 8.80
CA VAL A 21 -12.63 35.16 7.77
C VAL A 21 -12.81 36.69 7.82
N PRO A 22 -12.57 37.43 6.71
CA PRO A 22 -12.85 38.85 6.67
C PRO A 22 -14.35 39.11 6.85
N ALA A 23 -14.70 40.07 7.70
CA ALA A 23 -16.08 40.43 7.97
C ALA A 23 -16.77 40.92 6.69
N GLY A 24 -17.78 40.16 6.22
CA GLY A 24 -18.67 40.59 5.14
C GLY A 24 -18.84 39.62 3.95
N ALA A 25 -18.07 38.54 3.86
CA ALA A 25 -18.26 37.55 2.79
C ALA A 25 -19.32 36.50 3.16
N GLN A 26 -20.43 36.45 2.40
CA GLN A 26 -21.36 35.32 2.42
C GLN A 26 -20.66 34.12 1.75
N VAL A 27 -19.98 33.28 2.54
CA VAL A 27 -19.42 32.02 2.06
C VAL A 27 -20.56 31.01 1.97
N GLN A 28 -20.91 30.64 0.74
CA GLN A 28 -21.79 29.50 0.49
C GLN A 28 -20.97 28.23 0.76
N VAL A 29 -21.04 27.71 1.99
CA VAL A 29 -20.33 26.50 2.40
C VAL A 29 -20.99 25.30 1.74
N THR A 30 -20.61 25.00 0.50
CA THR A 30 -20.75 23.63 -0.02
C THR A 30 -19.67 22.80 0.67
N ALA A 31 -20.07 21.93 1.60
CA ALA A 31 -19.19 20.94 2.19
C ALA A 31 -18.76 19.93 1.10
N GLN A 32 -17.82 20.35 0.26
CA GLN A 32 -17.06 19.41 -0.55
C GLN A 32 -16.12 18.74 0.43
N GLU A 33 -16.54 17.57 0.90
CA GLU A 33 -15.81 16.70 1.82
C GLU A 33 -14.40 16.49 1.25
N PHE A 34 -13.44 17.30 1.72
CA PHE A 34 -12.05 17.19 1.34
C PHE A 34 -11.56 15.89 1.99
N LYS A 35 -11.75 14.76 1.32
CA LYS A 35 -11.23 13.47 1.76
C LYS A 35 -9.72 13.63 1.87
N VAL A 36 -9.24 13.86 3.09
CA VAL A 36 -7.83 13.73 3.40
C VAL A 36 -7.51 12.28 3.08
N SER A 37 -6.81 12.05 1.96
CA SER A 37 -6.53 10.70 1.47
C SER A 37 -5.63 9.93 2.44
N GLU A 38 -4.94 10.66 3.34
CA GLU A 38 -4.12 10.12 4.41
C GLU A 38 -4.88 9.96 5.73
N GLN A 39 -4.94 8.71 6.21
CA GLN A 39 -5.54 8.35 7.48
C GLN A 39 -4.48 7.74 8.41
N SER A 40 -4.44 8.19 9.66
CA SER A 40 -3.62 7.53 10.68
C SER A 40 -4.24 6.19 11.05
N ILE A 41 -3.49 5.10 10.91
CA ILE A 41 -3.95 3.74 11.26
C ILE A 41 -3.46 3.28 12.63
N CYS A 42 -2.45 3.95 13.20
CA CYS A 42 -2.05 3.79 14.60
C CYS A 42 -1.39 5.05 15.14
N GLN A 43 -1.29 5.13 16.47
CA GLN A 43 -0.51 6.12 17.19
C GLN A 43 0.23 5.42 18.34
N ALA A 44 1.48 5.81 18.56
CA ALA A 44 2.32 5.37 19.67
C ALA A 44 3.28 6.47 20.07
N ARG A 45 3.89 6.38 21.26
CA ARG A 45 5.01 7.21 21.68
C ARG A 45 6.29 6.42 21.65
N ALA A 46 7.33 6.99 21.06
CA ALA A 46 8.67 6.40 21.03
C ALA A 46 9.76 7.47 20.86
N SER A 47 10.97 7.18 21.33
CA SER A 47 12.16 7.91 20.93
C SER A 47 12.66 7.36 19.60
N VAL A 48 12.88 8.25 18.63
CA VAL A 48 13.37 7.88 17.30
C VAL A 48 14.89 7.86 17.30
N MET A 49 15.45 6.71 16.97
CA MET A 49 16.87 6.42 17.01
C MET A 49 17.37 6.03 15.63
N VAL A 50 18.66 6.27 15.39
CA VAL A 50 19.40 5.77 14.24
C VAL A 50 20.64 5.02 14.73
N TYR A 51 20.99 3.94 14.04
CA TYR A 51 22.24 3.24 14.34
C TYR A 51 23.40 3.96 13.65
N ASP A 52 24.38 4.43 14.43
CA ASP A 52 25.62 4.99 13.91
C ASP A 52 26.66 3.86 13.78
N ASP A 53 27.00 3.52 12.53
CA ASP A 53 27.96 2.47 12.22
C ASP A 53 29.39 2.81 12.64
N SER A 54 29.73 4.09 12.81
CA SER A 54 31.08 4.53 13.21
C SER A 54 31.30 4.27 14.70
N SER A 55 30.33 4.66 15.52
CA SER A 55 30.41 4.51 16.98
C SER A 55 29.71 3.24 17.51
N LYS A 56 29.14 2.42 16.61
CA LYS A 56 28.45 1.15 16.91
C LYS A 56 27.35 1.28 17.96
N LYS A 57 26.67 2.44 18.00
CA LYS A 57 25.67 2.75 19.00
C LYS A 57 24.40 3.34 18.39
N TRP A 58 23.30 3.16 19.09
CA TRP A 58 22.07 3.89 18.81
C TRP A 58 22.21 5.33 19.28
N VAL A 59 21.93 6.29 18.40
CA VAL A 59 21.89 7.71 18.72
C VAL A 59 20.52 8.29 18.37
N PRO A 60 20.04 9.32 19.08
CA PRO A 60 18.83 10.03 18.68
C PRO A 60 18.95 10.54 17.24
N ILE A 61 17.86 10.50 16.47
CA ILE A 61 17.85 10.94 15.06
C ILE A 61 18.23 12.42 14.90
N LYS A 62 18.01 13.24 15.94
CA LYS A 62 18.46 14.62 16.01
C LYS A 62 19.28 14.84 17.29
N PRO A 63 20.52 15.35 17.20
CA PRO A 63 21.31 15.71 18.37
C PRO A 63 20.57 16.68 19.28
N GLY A 64 20.70 16.53 20.60
CA GLY A 64 20.02 17.38 21.58
C GLY A 64 18.53 17.08 21.79
N GLN A 65 17.90 16.26 20.93
CA GLN A 65 16.50 15.86 21.10
C GLN A 65 16.38 14.59 21.95
N GLN A 66 16.13 14.76 23.25
CA GLN A 66 15.79 13.64 24.15
C GLN A 66 14.28 13.58 24.46
N GLY A 67 13.77 12.37 24.70
CA GLY A 67 12.37 12.13 25.04
C GLY A 67 11.55 11.51 23.91
N PHE A 68 10.23 11.42 24.15
CA PHE A 68 9.31 10.75 23.24
C PHE A 68 8.78 11.68 22.15
N SER A 69 8.61 11.11 20.97
CA SER A 69 7.85 11.69 19.86
C SER A 69 6.54 10.92 19.71
N ARG A 70 5.51 11.59 19.18
CA ARG A 70 4.28 10.92 18.75
C ARG A 70 4.54 10.33 17.36
N ILE A 71 4.43 9.01 17.25
CA ILE A 71 4.66 8.24 16.03
C ILE A 71 3.32 7.74 15.51
N ASN A 72 3.02 8.06 14.26
CA ASN A 72 1.86 7.55 13.55
C ASN A 72 2.32 6.74 12.34
N ILE A 73 1.52 5.74 11.95
CA ILE A 73 1.56 5.19 10.59
C ILE A 73 0.36 5.78 9.85
N TYR A 74 0.63 6.43 8.72
CA TYR A 74 -0.40 6.95 7.83
C TYR A 74 -0.56 6.03 6.62
N HIS A 75 -1.81 5.82 6.21
CA HIS A 75 -2.19 5.16 4.97
C HIS A 75 -2.79 6.19 4.03
N ASN A 76 -2.21 6.35 2.84
CA ASN A 76 -2.81 7.09 1.75
C ASN A 76 -3.63 6.12 0.90
N THR A 77 -4.95 6.20 1.00
CA THR A 77 -5.88 5.30 0.29
C THR A 77 -5.92 5.53 -1.21
N ALA A 78 -5.58 6.75 -1.69
CA ALA A 78 -5.64 7.09 -3.10
C ALA A 78 -4.56 6.40 -3.94
N ASN A 79 -3.37 6.20 -3.37
CA ASN A 79 -2.24 5.55 -4.02
C ASN A 79 -1.77 4.27 -3.29
N ASN A 80 -2.50 3.85 -2.26
CA ASN A 80 -2.21 2.70 -1.40
C ASN A 80 -0.76 2.68 -0.88
N THR A 81 -0.29 3.83 -0.38
CA THR A 81 1.03 3.98 0.23
C THR A 81 0.94 4.13 1.74
N PHE A 82 2.00 3.72 2.43
CA PHE A 82 2.09 3.84 3.88
C PHE A 82 3.36 4.59 4.29
N ARG A 83 3.30 5.35 5.37
CA ARG A 83 4.47 6.04 5.92
C ARG A 83 4.44 6.13 7.43
N VAL A 84 5.62 6.02 8.04
CA VAL A 84 5.85 6.31 9.46
C VAL A 84 6.18 7.80 9.59
N VAL A 85 5.41 8.52 10.40
CA VAL A 85 5.62 9.93 10.70
C VAL A 85 5.79 10.10 12.20
N GLY A 86 6.93 10.62 12.62
CA GLY A 86 7.18 10.99 14.00
C GLY A 86 7.25 12.49 14.14
N VAL A 87 6.46 13.03 15.06
CA VAL A 87 6.47 14.45 15.41
C VAL A 87 6.85 14.64 16.87
N LYS A 88 7.64 15.67 17.13
CA LYS A 88 8.01 16.08 18.48
C LYS A 88 7.52 17.50 18.70
N LEU A 89 6.89 17.74 19.84
CA LEU A 89 6.55 19.08 20.27
C LEU A 89 7.69 19.59 21.15
N GLN A 90 8.32 20.70 20.77
CA GLN A 90 9.32 21.38 21.57
C GLN A 90 9.08 22.88 21.48
N ASP A 91 9.06 23.57 22.63
CA ASP A 91 8.84 25.02 22.71
C ASP A 91 7.62 25.49 21.90
N GLN A 92 6.53 24.71 21.98
CA GLN A 92 5.27 24.91 21.22
C GLN A 92 5.39 24.75 19.70
N GLN A 93 6.57 24.41 19.18
CA GLN A 93 6.81 24.10 17.77
C GLN A 93 6.74 22.59 17.52
N VAL A 94 5.99 22.20 16.47
CA VAL A 94 5.91 20.80 16.01
C VAL A 94 7.03 20.54 15.02
N GLU A 95 7.95 19.67 15.38
CA GLU A 95 9.06 19.25 14.53
C GLU A 95 8.84 17.84 14.00
N VAL A 96 9.03 17.64 12.69
CA VAL A 96 9.10 16.30 12.09
C VAL A 96 10.47 15.70 12.37
N VAL A 97 10.49 14.58 13.09
CA VAL A 97 11.73 13.86 13.41
C VAL A 97 11.95 12.66 12.51
N ILE A 98 10.89 12.10 11.92
CA ILE A 98 10.97 11.05 10.90
C ILE A 98 9.76 11.15 9.96
N ASN A 99 9.99 10.96 8.67
CA ASN A 99 8.96 10.82 7.64
C ASN A 99 9.44 9.75 6.65
N TYR A 100 9.12 8.49 6.95
CA TYR A 100 9.67 7.32 6.27
C TYR A 100 8.58 6.58 5.49
N SER A 101 8.76 6.44 4.18
CA SER A 101 7.86 5.65 3.33
C SER A 101 8.09 4.15 3.55
N ILE A 102 7.05 3.43 3.96
CA ILE A 102 7.10 1.98 4.12
C ILE A 102 7.06 1.36 2.72
N VAL A 103 8.12 0.65 2.37
CA VAL A 103 8.25 -0.02 1.07
C VAL A 103 7.97 -1.51 1.18
N LYS A 104 7.52 -2.12 0.08
CA LYS A 104 7.37 -3.57 -0.02
C LYS A 104 8.70 -4.26 0.29
N GLY A 105 8.65 -5.34 1.05
CA GLY A 105 9.84 -6.13 1.41
C GLY A 105 10.69 -5.51 2.52
N LEU A 106 10.25 -4.40 3.13
CA LEU A 106 10.88 -3.87 4.34
C LEU A 106 10.96 -4.95 5.42
N LYS A 107 12.15 -5.11 6.00
CA LYS A 107 12.38 -6.04 7.12
C LYS A 107 12.19 -5.32 8.44
N TYR A 108 11.02 -5.49 9.03
CA TYR A 108 10.70 -5.02 10.38
C TYR A 108 11.12 -6.06 11.43
N ASN A 109 11.83 -5.64 12.47
CA ASN A 109 12.35 -6.51 13.53
C ASN A 109 11.99 -5.95 14.91
N GLN A 110 11.34 -6.77 15.73
CA GLN A 110 11.02 -6.47 17.13
C GLN A 110 12.17 -6.97 18.03
N ALA A 111 13.24 -6.17 18.14
CA ALA A 111 14.46 -6.60 18.81
C ALA A 111 14.27 -6.81 20.33
N THR A 112 13.41 -6.02 20.96
CA THR A 112 12.91 -6.23 22.33
C THR A 112 11.42 -5.87 22.39
N PRO A 113 10.69 -6.17 23.49
CA PRO A 113 9.29 -5.80 23.64
C PRO A 113 8.98 -4.29 23.55
N THR A 114 9.99 -3.43 23.65
CA THR A 114 9.84 -1.97 23.53
C THR A 114 10.82 -1.34 22.55
N PHE A 115 11.64 -2.13 21.86
CA PHE A 115 12.61 -1.62 20.89
C PHE A 115 12.47 -2.35 19.56
N HIS A 116 11.93 -1.66 18.56
CA HIS A 116 11.75 -2.21 17.22
C HIS A 116 12.59 -1.43 16.21
N GLN A 117 13.01 -2.09 15.13
CA GLN A 117 13.92 -1.52 14.15
C GLN A 117 13.62 -2.00 12.73
N TRP A 118 14.07 -1.22 11.75
CA TRP A 118 14.11 -1.60 10.36
C TRP A 118 15.31 -0.95 9.67
N ARG A 119 15.68 -1.48 8.51
CA ARG A 119 16.84 -1.03 7.75
C ARG A 119 16.43 -0.74 6.31
N ASP A 120 16.98 0.33 5.75
CA ASP A 120 17.05 0.55 4.31
C ASP A 120 18.50 0.52 3.79
N ALA A 121 18.72 0.95 2.55
CA ALA A 121 20.05 0.92 1.93
C ALA A 121 21.08 1.84 2.61
N ARG A 122 20.65 2.83 3.39
CA ARG A 122 21.51 3.88 3.96
C ARG A 122 21.51 3.89 5.48
N GLN A 123 20.39 3.56 6.11
CA GLN A 123 20.17 3.81 7.53
C GLN A 123 19.45 2.63 8.20
N VAL A 124 19.80 2.38 9.46
CA VAL A 124 18.96 1.61 10.39
C VAL A 124 18.22 2.57 11.28
N TYR A 125 16.91 2.44 11.31
CA TYR A 125 16.02 3.18 12.19
C TYR A 125 15.61 2.29 13.36
N GLY A 126 15.45 2.91 14.52
CA GLY A 126 14.98 2.27 15.74
C GLY A 126 13.92 3.14 16.42
N LEU A 127 12.93 2.49 17.01
CA LEU A 127 11.93 3.12 17.86
C LEU A 127 12.03 2.50 19.25
N ASN A 128 12.36 3.32 20.24
CA ASN A 128 12.30 2.95 21.64
C ASN A 128 10.97 3.42 22.23
N PHE A 129 9.99 2.52 22.29
CA PHE A 129 8.62 2.81 22.69
C PHE A 129 8.50 3.13 24.18
N ALA A 130 7.57 4.01 24.51
CA ALA A 130 7.29 4.38 25.90
C ALA A 130 6.66 3.24 26.72
N SER A 131 6.04 2.25 26.06
CA SER A 131 5.54 1.03 26.71
C SER A 131 5.46 -0.15 25.74
N LYS A 132 5.28 -1.37 26.29
CA LYS A 132 5.06 -2.59 25.51
C LYS A 132 3.74 -2.53 24.72
N GLU A 133 2.72 -1.93 25.31
CA GLU A 133 1.39 -1.78 24.71
C GLU A 133 1.45 -0.86 23.48
N GLU A 134 2.21 0.24 23.58
CA GLU A 134 2.46 1.15 22.45
C GLU A 134 3.30 0.47 21.35
N ALA A 135 4.31 -0.32 21.74
CA ALA A 135 5.11 -1.11 20.81
C ALA A 135 4.24 -2.14 20.06
N THR A 136 3.35 -2.84 20.76
CA THR A 136 2.43 -3.84 20.21
C THR A 136 1.43 -3.19 19.25
N THR A 137 0.86 -2.04 19.63
CA THR A 137 -0.05 -1.27 18.79
C THR A 137 0.62 -0.88 17.47
N PHE A 138 1.86 -0.38 17.55
CA PHE A 138 2.63 0.00 16.37
C PHE A 138 3.01 -1.21 15.51
N SER A 139 3.45 -2.32 16.10
CA SER A 139 3.84 -3.52 15.35
C SER A 139 2.68 -4.11 14.57
N ASN A 140 1.47 -4.14 15.15
CA ASN A 140 0.28 -4.67 14.48
C ASN A 140 -0.03 -3.84 13.21
N ALA A 141 0.03 -2.51 13.31
CA ALA A 141 -0.19 -1.62 12.17
C ALA A 141 0.93 -1.70 11.11
N MET A 142 2.19 -1.82 11.54
CA MET A 142 3.32 -2.00 10.63
C MET A 142 3.21 -3.31 9.84
N LEU A 143 2.92 -4.42 10.52
CA LEU A 143 2.75 -5.73 9.86
C LEU A 143 1.54 -5.74 8.92
N PHE A 144 0.45 -5.08 9.31
CA PHE A 144 -0.71 -4.88 8.43
C PHE A 144 -0.31 -4.14 7.15
N ALA A 145 0.39 -3.00 7.27
CA ALA A 145 0.85 -2.22 6.11
C ALA A 145 1.75 -3.06 5.19
N LEU A 146 2.70 -3.82 5.74
CA LEU A 146 3.58 -4.70 4.97
C LEU A 146 2.82 -5.81 4.24
N ASN A 147 1.77 -6.35 4.86
CA ASN A 147 0.91 -7.34 4.22
C ASN A 147 0.10 -6.73 3.06
N VAL A 148 -0.49 -5.55 3.24
CA VAL A 148 -1.21 -4.85 2.15
C VAL A 148 -0.29 -4.50 0.99
N LEU A 149 0.96 -4.11 1.28
CA LEU A 149 1.96 -3.83 0.25
C LEU A 149 2.44 -5.10 -0.47
N SER A 150 2.36 -6.28 0.16
CA SER A 150 2.79 -7.54 -0.44
C SER A 150 1.76 -8.07 -1.44
N THR A 151 0.46 -7.90 -1.16
CA THR A 151 -0.66 -8.44 -1.96
C THR A 151 -0.97 -7.65 -3.24
N GLN A 152 -0.51 -6.39 -3.36
CA GLN A 152 -0.74 -5.54 -4.55
C GLN A 152 -0.26 -6.15 -5.88
N ASP A 153 0.69 -7.10 -5.86
CA ASP A 153 1.19 -7.74 -7.08
C ASP A 153 0.33 -8.93 -7.53
N GLY A 154 -0.49 -9.51 -6.65
CA GLY A 154 -1.36 -10.64 -6.99
C GLY A 154 -2.56 -10.24 -7.85
N GLU A 155 -3.08 -9.04 -7.67
CA GLU A 155 -4.26 -8.55 -8.39
C GLU A 155 -3.89 -7.86 -9.72
N ARG A 156 -2.72 -7.21 -9.80
CA ARG A 156 -2.25 -6.57 -11.04
C ARG A 156 -1.69 -7.57 -12.07
N ASN A 157 -1.40 -8.81 -11.65
CA ASN A 157 -0.79 -9.84 -12.49
C ASN A 157 -1.75 -10.97 -12.88
N LEU A 158 -3.07 -10.72 -12.82
CA LEU A 158 -4.04 -11.52 -13.55
C LEU A 158 -3.90 -11.21 -15.04
N ASN A 159 -2.93 -11.86 -15.69
CA ASN A 159 -2.83 -11.86 -17.15
C ASN A 159 -4.19 -12.28 -17.74
N PRO A 160 -4.90 -11.42 -18.49
CA PRO A 160 -6.22 -11.76 -19.07
C PRO A 160 -6.16 -13.00 -19.96
N LYS A 161 -4.97 -13.35 -20.48
CA LYS A 161 -4.75 -14.55 -21.29
C LYS A 161 -4.83 -15.85 -20.47
N ALA A 162 -4.46 -15.84 -19.18
CA ALA A 162 -4.50 -17.04 -18.34
C ALA A 162 -5.94 -17.43 -17.96
N ALA A 163 -6.83 -16.45 -17.77
CA ALA A 163 -8.25 -16.70 -17.47
C ALA A 163 -9.02 -17.28 -18.68
N CYS A 164 -8.62 -16.93 -19.90
CA CYS A 164 -9.24 -17.47 -21.12
C CYS A 164 -8.77 -18.92 -21.40
N LEU A 165 -7.50 -19.24 -21.12
CA LEU A 165 -6.95 -20.57 -21.38
C LEU A 165 -7.58 -21.65 -20.49
N LYS A 166 -7.93 -21.31 -19.25
CA LYS A 166 -8.57 -22.24 -18.31
C LYS A 166 -10.01 -22.62 -18.69
N ARG A 167 -10.66 -21.85 -19.57
CA ARG A 167 -11.99 -22.18 -20.10
C ARG A 167 -11.95 -23.11 -21.33
N ARG A 168 -10.76 -23.39 -21.87
CA ARG A 168 -10.59 -24.26 -23.05
C ARG A 168 -10.16 -25.69 -22.68
N GLU A 169 -9.66 -25.91 -21.47
CA GLU A 169 -9.24 -27.25 -21.02
C GLU A 169 -10.40 -28.09 -20.49
N GLU A 170 -11.52 -27.50 -20.08
CA GLU A 170 -12.71 -28.24 -19.59
C GLU A 170 -13.58 -28.84 -20.71
N GLU A 171 -13.44 -28.40 -21.96
CA GLU A 171 -14.28 -28.89 -23.08
C GLU A 171 -13.66 -30.09 -23.85
N LYS A 172 -12.55 -30.66 -23.37
CA LYS A 172 -11.83 -31.74 -24.07
C LYS A 172 -11.80 -33.09 -23.32
N GLY A 173 -12.79 -33.33 -22.47
CA GLY A 173 -12.87 -34.52 -21.63
C GLY A 173 -14.26 -35.17 -21.60
N SER A 174 -14.87 -35.46 -22.75
CA SER A 174 -15.88 -36.52 -22.83
C SER A 174 -16.04 -37.00 -24.26
N SER A 175 -15.32 -38.06 -24.61
CA SER A 175 -15.67 -38.91 -25.73
C SER A 175 -15.62 -40.33 -25.20
N ASP A 176 -16.79 -40.89 -24.93
CA ASP A 176 -16.97 -42.34 -24.89
C ASP A 176 -18.06 -42.69 -25.89
N GLY A 177 -17.75 -43.69 -26.70
CA GLY A 177 -18.54 -44.07 -27.86
C GLY A 177 -19.53 -45.19 -27.56
N GLY A 178 -20.59 -45.20 -28.37
CA GLY A 178 -21.24 -46.42 -28.83
C GLY A 178 -22.51 -46.86 -28.10
N ALA A 179 -23.66 -46.72 -28.75
CA ALA A 179 -24.58 -47.83 -29.02
C ALA A 179 -25.71 -47.39 -29.97
N THR A 180 -26.11 -48.33 -30.81
CA THR A 180 -27.09 -48.26 -31.89
C THR A 180 -28.53 -48.08 -31.39
N LEU A 181 -29.46 -47.55 -32.21
CA LEU A 181 -30.71 -48.23 -32.62
C LEU A 181 -31.56 -47.34 -33.57
N SER A 182 -32.17 -48.04 -34.54
CA SER A 182 -32.85 -47.64 -35.77
C SER A 182 -34.20 -46.89 -35.65
N LEU A 183 -34.62 -46.15 -36.70
CA LEU A 183 -35.68 -46.52 -37.67
C LEU A 183 -36.61 -45.35 -38.15
N ALA A 184 -36.86 -45.33 -39.48
CA ALA A 184 -37.89 -44.61 -40.28
C ALA A 184 -37.69 -43.09 -40.48
N GLY A 185 -37.85 -42.46 -41.66
CA GLY A 185 -38.45 -42.75 -42.97
C GLY A 185 -38.45 -41.43 -43.78
N PRO A 186 -38.92 -41.39 -45.04
CA PRO A 186 -38.15 -40.85 -46.17
C PRO A 186 -38.51 -39.41 -46.59
N HIS A 187 -37.55 -38.69 -47.20
CA HIS A 187 -37.86 -37.58 -48.11
C HIS A 187 -37.03 -37.71 -49.40
N HIS A 188 -37.75 -37.97 -50.49
CA HIS A 188 -37.28 -37.81 -51.88
C HIS A 188 -37.09 -36.32 -52.20
N ALA A 189 -36.04 -35.97 -52.96
CA ALA A 189 -36.18 -35.49 -54.33
C ALA A 189 -34.80 -35.11 -54.92
N MET A 190 -34.55 -35.63 -56.13
CA MET A 190 -33.39 -35.34 -56.97
C MET A 190 -33.50 -33.94 -57.60
N GLY A 191 -32.35 -33.30 -57.81
CA GLY A 191 -32.24 -32.05 -58.56
C GLY A 191 -30.79 -31.85 -59.02
N ASP A 192 -30.53 -32.32 -60.23
CA ASP A 192 -29.28 -32.24 -61.01
C ASP A 192 -28.97 -30.79 -61.44
N ALA A 193 -27.70 -30.38 -61.41
CA ALA A 193 -27.10 -29.37 -62.31
C ALA A 193 -25.63 -29.09 -61.95
N SER A 194 -24.73 -29.81 -62.62
CA SER A 194 -23.66 -29.28 -63.48
C SER A 194 -22.87 -28.03 -63.02
N ASN A 195 -21.60 -28.25 -62.66
CA ASN A 195 -20.58 -27.19 -62.59
C ASN A 195 -19.55 -27.41 -63.72
N PRO A 196 -19.39 -26.49 -64.70
CA PRO A 196 -18.36 -26.61 -65.72
C PRO A 196 -17.06 -25.93 -65.27
N MET A 197 -15.98 -26.71 -65.33
CA MET A 197 -14.59 -26.27 -65.24
C MET A 197 -14.07 -25.93 -66.65
N GLY A 198 -13.35 -24.81 -66.80
CA GLY A 198 -12.57 -24.44 -67.97
C GLY A 198 -11.58 -23.35 -67.55
N GLN A 199 -10.30 -23.70 -67.39
CA GLN A 199 -9.21 -23.51 -68.37
C GLN A 199 -8.81 -22.05 -68.52
#